data_AF-A0A0T5ZVE0-F1
#
_entry.id   AF-A0A0T5ZVE0-F1
#
_cell.length_a   1.000
_cell.length_b   1.000
_cell.length_c   1.000
_cell.angle_alpha   90.00
_cell.angle_beta   90.00
_cell.angle_gamma   90.00
#
_symmetry.space_group_name_H-M   'P 1'
#
loop_
_entity.id
_entity.type
_entity.pdbx_description
1 polymer ?
#
loop_
_entity_poly.entity_id
_entity_poly.type
_entity_poly.pdbx_seq_one_letter_code
_entity_poly.pdbx_strand_id
1 'polypeptide(L)'
;MITVKQAKDLLIKNINSLEPISKNLLEAVGYVMEEDIFSPIDLPPFTCSAMDGYAIRSSDVRGKLPIKLKIKGEIKAGDFKNITVGEGYAFKIFTGAPIPFGTDYVVMQEYTQQEDDFVLIKKNFSKYENIRWKGEEIRKGQKVLSRGTVLNPVVIGFLAIMGIDKVKVIRKPNAYLIVTGSELVIPGTPLKLGKVYDSNSFSIYSALKDMGIERISMVRRGDDFRAIHKAFEKAIAGSDVIIFSGGVSVGKYDFVRELFEKVGVETIFYKVEQKPGKPIYFGRYKGKIIFGLPGNPVSSLVCFYGYVYPAIRKMMGLYPIFLEEKTLSLLKEIRNKGGKVNFLRGMFYSNTVMPLKYQSSHMLSSFAKSNCLIVVPRNRKLLKKGEKVKVQILPM
;
A
#
# COMPACT_ATOMS: atom_id res chain seq x y z
N MET A 1 -29.99 -0.53 15.61
CA MET A 1 -28.62 -0.02 15.85
C MET A 1 -27.74 -1.24 16.07
N ILE A 2 -26.62 -1.35 15.38
CA ILE A 2 -25.79 -2.56 15.38
C ILE A 2 -24.45 -2.34 16.09
N THR A 3 -23.83 -3.40 16.55
CA THR A 3 -22.48 -3.35 17.16
C THR A 3 -21.42 -3.00 16.11
N VAL A 4 -20.26 -2.51 16.56
CA VAL A 4 -19.09 -2.27 15.68
C VAL A 4 -18.67 -3.55 14.95
N LYS A 5 -18.71 -4.71 15.62
CA LYS A 5 -18.37 -5.99 15.01
C LYS A 5 -19.35 -6.34 13.88
N GLN A 6 -20.66 -6.28 14.14
CA GLN A 6 -21.67 -6.53 13.12
C GLN A 6 -21.54 -5.59 11.92
N ALA A 7 -21.23 -4.30 12.14
CA ALA A 7 -21.01 -3.34 11.06
C ALA A 7 -19.82 -3.72 10.18
N LYS A 8 -18.70 -4.13 10.80
CA LYS A 8 -17.50 -4.62 10.09
C LYS A 8 -17.77 -5.92 9.33
N ASP A 9 -18.50 -6.86 9.93
CA ASP A 9 -18.85 -8.14 9.30
C ASP A 9 -19.76 -7.91 8.06
N LEU A 10 -20.76 -7.02 8.18
CA LEU A 10 -21.62 -6.60 7.06
C LEU A 10 -20.82 -5.88 5.97
N LEU A 11 -19.85 -5.04 6.35
CA LEU A 11 -18.98 -4.35 5.40
C LEU A 11 -18.16 -5.36 4.57
N ILE A 12 -17.56 -6.36 5.21
CA ILE A 12 -16.83 -7.43 4.53
C ILE A 12 -17.77 -8.19 3.58
N LYS A 13 -18.97 -8.57 4.02
CA LYS A 13 -19.91 -9.35 3.21
C LYS A 13 -20.37 -8.63 1.93
N ASN A 14 -20.44 -7.30 1.96
CA ASN A 14 -21.09 -6.51 0.90
C ASN A 14 -20.12 -5.83 -0.08
N ILE A 15 -18.82 -6.02 0.09
CA ILE A 15 -17.79 -5.39 -0.73
C ILE A 15 -16.94 -6.46 -1.39
N ASN A 16 -16.73 -6.32 -2.69
CA ASN A 16 -15.86 -7.15 -3.51
C ASN A 16 -14.70 -6.30 -4.03
N SER A 17 -13.60 -6.98 -4.38
CA SER A 17 -12.54 -6.37 -5.19
C SER A 17 -13.11 -5.94 -6.54
N LEU A 18 -12.55 -4.86 -7.09
CA LEU A 18 -12.88 -4.40 -8.43
C LEU A 18 -12.25 -5.29 -9.50
N GLU A 19 -12.70 -5.11 -10.73
CA GLU A 19 -12.22 -5.88 -11.87
C GLU A 19 -10.74 -5.58 -12.18
N PRO A 20 -9.98 -6.56 -12.68
CA PRO A 20 -8.61 -6.35 -13.09
C PRO A 20 -8.48 -5.51 -14.36
N ILE A 21 -7.37 -4.80 -14.44
CA ILE A 21 -6.91 -4.04 -15.60
C ILE A 21 -5.44 -4.36 -15.86
N SER A 22 -4.99 -4.25 -17.11
CA SER A 22 -3.57 -4.33 -17.45
C SER A 22 -2.91 -2.97 -17.29
N LYS A 23 -1.73 -2.93 -16.67
CA LYS A 23 -0.93 -1.71 -16.47
C LYS A 23 0.51 -1.95 -16.86
N ASN A 24 1.15 -0.93 -17.44
CA ASN A 24 2.60 -0.89 -17.59
C ASN A 24 3.24 -0.86 -16.19
N LEU A 25 4.42 -1.47 -16.02
CA LEU A 25 5.05 -1.62 -14.71
C LEU A 25 5.16 -0.32 -13.91
N LEU A 26 5.61 0.78 -14.53
CA LEU A 26 5.78 2.06 -13.84
C LEU A 26 4.44 2.68 -13.37
N GLU A 27 3.34 2.38 -14.06
CA GLU A 27 2.00 2.82 -13.67
C GLU A 27 1.34 1.88 -12.65
N ALA A 28 1.91 0.70 -12.42
CA ALA A 28 1.35 -0.33 -11.57
C ALA A 28 1.81 -0.20 -10.10
N VAL A 29 2.68 0.76 -9.77
CA VAL A 29 3.14 1.01 -8.40
C VAL A 29 1.96 1.26 -7.46
N GLY A 30 1.93 0.54 -6.34
CA GLY A 30 0.88 0.62 -5.32
C GLY A 30 -0.41 -0.12 -5.67
N TYR A 31 -0.48 -0.79 -6.84
CA TYR A 31 -1.60 -1.68 -7.18
C TYR A 31 -1.36 -3.09 -6.62
N VAL A 32 -2.44 -3.89 -6.59
CA VAL A 32 -2.41 -5.29 -6.17
C VAL A 32 -2.49 -6.19 -7.40
N MET A 33 -1.58 -7.15 -7.49
CA MET A 33 -1.48 -8.11 -8.59
C MET A 33 -2.65 -9.11 -8.57
N GLU A 34 -3.25 -9.38 -9.73
CA GLU A 34 -4.43 -10.26 -9.84
C GLU A 34 -4.11 -11.67 -10.36
N GLU A 35 -2.85 -11.97 -10.69
CA GLU A 35 -2.42 -13.28 -11.17
C GLU A 35 -1.10 -13.71 -10.50
N ASP A 36 -0.85 -15.02 -10.43
CA ASP A 36 0.48 -15.54 -10.08
C ASP A 36 1.45 -15.24 -11.24
N ILE A 37 2.68 -14.86 -10.91
CA ILE A 37 3.72 -14.62 -11.92
C ILE A 37 4.71 -15.77 -11.90
N PHE A 38 4.98 -16.29 -13.10
CA PHE A 38 5.99 -17.29 -13.36
C PHE A 38 7.11 -16.68 -14.18
N SER A 39 8.35 -17.01 -13.87
CA SER A 39 9.50 -16.41 -14.57
C SER A 39 9.53 -16.86 -16.04
N PRO A 40 9.57 -15.93 -17.02
CA PRO A 40 9.70 -16.28 -18.43
C PRO A 40 11.13 -16.68 -18.81
N ILE A 41 12.10 -16.40 -17.94
CA ILE A 41 13.54 -16.63 -18.14
C ILE A 41 14.17 -17.29 -16.92
N ASP A 42 15.39 -17.78 -17.08
CA ASP A 42 16.27 -18.08 -15.96
C ASP A 42 16.88 -16.78 -15.43
N LEU A 43 17.13 -16.69 -14.12
CA LEU A 43 17.92 -15.62 -13.50
C LEU A 43 19.10 -16.21 -12.74
N PRO A 44 20.35 -15.82 -13.07
CA PRO A 44 20.73 -15.05 -14.26
C PRO A 44 20.39 -15.81 -15.58
N PRO A 45 20.21 -15.12 -16.72
CA PRO A 45 19.78 -15.73 -17.98
C PRO A 45 20.87 -16.57 -18.68
N PHE A 46 22.12 -16.40 -18.25
CA PHE A 46 23.29 -17.15 -18.70
C PHE A 46 24.33 -17.22 -17.57
N THR A 47 25.26 -18.16 -17.67
CA THR A 47 26.36 -18.30 -16.72
C THR A 47 27.36 -17.15 -16.90
N CYS A 48 27.64 -16.40 -15.84
CA CYS A 48 28.43 -15.17 -15.92
C CYS A 48 29.43 -15.01 -14.77
N SER A 49 30.37 -14.09 -14.94
CA SER A 49 31.36 -13.77 -13.91
C SER A 49 30.72 -13.05 -12.72
N ALA A 50 31.04 -13.50 -11.50
CA ALA A 50 30.63 -12.85 -10.27
C ALA A 50 31.49 -11.62 -9.91
N MET A 51 32.70 -11.52 -10.48
CA MET A 51 33.74 -10.54 -10.13
C MET A 51 34.47 -10.03 -11.38
N ASP A 52 35.20 -8.92 -11.23
CA ASP A 52 36.17 -8.46 -12.22
C ASP A 52 37.48 -9.24 -12.07
N GLY A 53 38.05 -9.72 -13.18
CA GLY A 53 39.19 -10.61 -13.11
C GLY A 53 39.60 -11.24 -14.43
N TYR A 54 40.04 -12.50 -14.36
CA TYR A 54 40.49 -13.28 -15.52
C TYR A 54 39.79 -14.64 -15.57
N ALA A 55 39.07 -14.89 -16.67
CA ALA A 55 38.49 -16.19 -16.97
C ALA A 55 39.58 -17.10 -17.52
N ILE A 56 39.79 -18.23 -16.86
CA ILE A 56 40.86 -19.18 -17.16
C ILE A 56 40.41 -20.63 -16.98
N ARG A 57 41.26 -21.55 -17.41
CA ARG A 57 41.09 -22.99 -17.20
C ARG A 57 41.71 -23.36 -15.86
N SER A 58 40.96 -24.02 -14.99
CA SER A 58 41.46 -24.59 -13.73
C SER A 58 42.58 -25.61 -13.95
N SER A 59 42.68 -26.18 -15.15
CA SER A 59 43.79 -27.06 -15.52
C SER A 59 45.14 -26.35 -15.55
N ASP A 60 45.16 -25.07 -15.89
CA ASP A 60 46.37 -24.31 -16.23
C ASP A 60 47.06 -23.73 -14.98
N VAL A 61 46.39 -23.83 -13.83
CA VAL A 61 46.83 -23.25 -12.54
C VAL A 61 47.19 -24.30 -11.47
N ARG A 62 47.39 -25.55 -11.87
CA ARG A 62 47.69 -26.67 -10.95
C ARG A 62 49.14 -26.70 -10.43
N GLY A 63 49.97 -25.73 -10.82
CA GLY A 63 51.40 -25.66 -10.51
C GLY A 63 51.77 -24.69 -9.38
N LYS A 64 53.08 -24.44 -9.24
CA LYS A 64 53.63 -23.45 -8.29
C LYS A 64 53.31 -22.03 -8.77
N LEU A 65 52.78 -21.21 -7.87
CA LEU A 65 52.47 -19.80 -8.12
C LEU A 65 53.73 -18.91 -8.03
N PRO A 66 53.79 -17.77 -8.76
CA PRO A 66 52.78 -17.28 -9.69
C PRO A 66 52.80 -18.02 -11.03
N ILE A 67 51.64 -18.17 -11.65
CA ILE A 67 51.50 -18.81 -12.97
C ILE A 67 51.24 -17.73 -14.02
N LYS A 68 51.99 -17.77 -15.13
CA LYS A 68 51.92 -16.78 -16.21
C LYS A 68 51.06 -17.31 -17.36
N LEU A 69 49.99 -16.58 -17.70
CA LEU A 69 49.08 -16.91 -18.81
C LEU A 69 49.04 -15.75 -19.81
N LYS A 70 48.92 -16.04 -21.11
CA LYS A 70 48.83 -15.00 -22.14
C LYS A 70 47.40 -14.47 -22.26
N ILE A 71 47.23 -13.17 -22.15
CA ILE A 71 45.95 -12.48 -22.32
C ILE A 71 45.63 -12.43 -23.80
N LYS A 72 44.45 -12.92 -24.18
CA LYS A 72 43.98 -12.96 -25.59
C LYS A 72 42.91 -11.93 -25.91
N GLY A 73 42.42 -11.21 -24.91
CA GLY A 73 41.45 -10.14 -25.06
C GLY A 73 40.68 -9.90 -23.77
N GLU A 74 39.59 -9.16 -23.91
CA GLU A 74 38.65 -8.82 -22.83
C GLU A 74 37.20 -9.16 -23.20
N ILE A 75 36.39 -9.43 -22.19
CA ILE A 75 34.95 -9.75 -22.31
C ILE A 75 34.16 -8.86 -21.34
N LYS A 76 33.32 -7.97 -21.88
CA LYS A 76 32.49 -7.04 -21.10
C LYS A 76 31.05 -7.53 -20.97
N ALA A 77 30.33 -6.98 -20.00
CA ALA A 77 28.88 -7.18 -19.91
C ALA A 77 28.21 -6.64 -21.19
N GLY A 78 27.34 -7.46 -21.81
CA GLY A 78 26.71 -7.15 -23.09
C GLY A 78 27.49 -7.63 -24.32
N ASP A 79 28.74 -8.08 -24.19
CA ASP A 79 29.46 -8.71 -25.29
C ASP A 79 28.97 -10.14 -25.50
N PHE A 80 28.56 -10.48 -26.73
CA PHE A 80 28.28 -11.85 -27.14
C PHE A 80 29.22 -12.25 -28.27
N LYS A 81 30.41 -12.71 -27.91
CA LYS A 81 31.32 -13.38 -28.84
C LYS A 81 31.47 -14.81 -28.36
N ASN A 82 31.31 -15.79 -29.25
CA ASN A 82 31.63 -17.19 -29.00
C ASN A 82 33.16 -17.35 -28.83
N ILE A 83 33.69 -16.85 -27.72
CA ILE A 83 35.10 -16.90 -27.37
C ILE A 83 35.36 -18.23 -26.70
N THR A 84 36.34 -18.96 -27.24
CA THR A 84 36.85 -20.20 -26.64
C THR A 84 38.26 -19.95 -26.14
N VAL A 85 38.52 -20.28 -24.87
CA VAL A 85 39.84 -20.13 -24.24
C VAL A 85 40.58 -21.46 -24.29
N GLY A 86 41.69 -21.46 -25.01
CA GLY A 86 42.62 -22.58 -25.08
C GLY A 86 43.54 -22.66 -23.86
N GLU A 87 44.35 -23.71 -23.81
CA GLU A 87 45.39 -23.90 -22.79
C GLU A 87 46.43 -22.78 -22.81
N GLY A 88 46.84 -22.32 -21.62
CA GLY A 88 47.85 -21.28 -21.45
C GLY A 88 47.34 -19.85 -21.71
N TYR A 89 46.05 -19.69 -21.96
CA TYR A 89 45.42 -18.41 -22.27
C TYR A 89 44.45 -17.94 -21.19
N ALA A 90 44.35 -16.63 -21.06
CA ALA A 90 43.41 -15.94 -20.19
C ALA A 90 42.63 -14.87 -20.96
N PHE A 91 41.41 -14.61 -20.53
CA PHE A 91 40.65 -13.45 -20.97
C PHE A 91 40.34 -12.58 -19.76
N LYS A 92 40.60 -11.28 -19.87
CA LYS A 92 40.13 -10.32 -18.87
C LYS A 92 38.61 -10.29 -18.94
N ILE A 93 37.94 -10.45 -17.81
CA ILE A 93 36.48 -10.56 -17.75
C ILE A 93 35.95 -9.62 -16.68
N PHE A 94 34.84 -8.98 -16.99
CA PHE A 94 34.17 -8.05 -16.07
C PHE A 94 32.91 -8.70 -15.47
N THR A 95 32.49 -8.19 -14.32
CA THR A 95 31.32 -8.66 -13.58
C THR A 95 30.08 -8.66 -14.47
N GLY A 96 29.35 -9.78 -14.48
CA GLY A 96 28.16 -9.97 -15.31
C GLY A 96 28.44 -10.35 -16.76
N ALA A 97 29.69 -10.37 -17.22
CA ALA A 97 30.04 -10.86 -18.55
C ALA A 97 29.86 -12.39 -18.65
N PRO A 98 29.43 -12.93 -19.80
CA PRO A 98 29.31 -14.37 -20.01
C PRO A 98 30.65 -15.09 -19.82
N ILE A 99 30.63 -16.25 -19.16
CA ILE A 99 31.82 -17.09 -19.05
C ILE A 99 32.17 -17.67 -20.45
N PRO A 100 33.39 -17.45 -20.98
CA PRO A 100 33.78 -17.96 -22.29
C PRO A 100 33.95 -19.49 -22.28
N PHE A 101 33.74 -20.11 -23.44
CA PHE A 101 33.87 -21.55 -23.59
C PHE A 101 35.29 -22.02 -23.24
N GLY A 102 35.39 -23.18 -22.62
CA GLY A 102 36.66 -23.75 -22.20
C GLY A 102 37.17 -23.24 -20.84
N THR A 103 36.62 -22.16 -20.28
CA THR A 103 36.95 -21.71 -18.91
C THR A 103 35.99 -22.26 -17.87
N ASP A 104 36.45 -22.40 -16.64
CA ASP A 104 35.68 -23.02 -15.56
C ASP A 104 35.84 -22.34 -14.19
N TYR A 105 36.57 -21.22 -14.09
CA TYR A 105 36.53 -20.33 -12.93
C TYR A 105 37.15 -18.94 -13.25
N VAL A 106 36.90 -17.96 -12.37
CA VAL A 106 37.42 -16.59 -12.52
C VAL A 106 38.33 -16.23 -11.34
N VAL A 107 39.55 -15.77 -11.63
CA VAL A 107 40.48 -15.22 -10.63
C VAL A 107 40.23 -13.72 -10.51
N MET A 108 39.90 -13.22 -9.33
CA MET A 108 39.67 -11.78 -9.13
C MET A 108 40.95 -10.99 -9.41
N GLN A 109 40.83 -9.81 -10.00
CA GLN A 109 41.96 -8.99 -10.43
C GLN A 109 42.94 -8.65 -9.29
N GLU A 110 42.45 -8.54 -8.06
CA GLU A 110 43.23 -8.27 -6.84
C GLU A 110 44.28 -9.37 -6.56
N TYR A 111 44.06 -10.58 -7.07
CA TYR A 111 44.97 -11.72 -6.95
C TYR A 111 45.78 -11.95 -8.23
N THR A 112 45.87 -10.94 -9.08
CA THR A 112 46.63 -10.99 -10.33
C THR A 112 47.56 -9.81 -10.47
N GLN A 113 48.51 -9.91 -11.39
CA GLN A 113 49.32 -8.78 -11.84
C GLN A 113 49.46 -8.87 -13.36
N GLN A 114 49.00 -7.84 -14.06
CA GLN A 114 49.15 -7.77 -15.51
C GLN A 114 50.56 -7.28 -15.87
N GLU A 115 51.20 -7.96 -16.81
CA GLU A 115 52.50 -7.64 -17.40
C GLU A 115 52.36 -7.71 -18.92
N ASP A 116 52.25 -6.57 -19.60
CA ASP A 116 52.03 -6.48 -21.05
C ASP A 116 50.84 -7.37 -21.51
N ASP A 117 51.12 -8.33 -22.40
CA ASP A 117 50.19 -9.33 -22.93
C ASP A 117 49.98 -10.55 -22.01
N PHE A 118 50.42 -10.48 -20.75
CA PHE A 118 50.36 -11.60 -19.81
C PHE A 118 49.71 -11.20 -18.49
N VAL A 119 49.16 -12.20 -17.80
CA VAL A 119 48.70 -12.08 -16.42
C VAL A 119 49.43 -13.09 -15.55
N LEU A 120 49.96 -12.62 -14.43
CA LEU A 120 50.48 -13.45 -13.34
C LEU A 120 49.37 -13.73 -12.34
N ILE A 121 49.02 -15.00 -12.19
CA ILE A 121 48.06 -15.47 -11.18
C ILE A 121 48.81 -15.72 -9.87
N LYS A 122 48.48 -14.95 -8.83
CA LYS A 122 49.17 -15.00 -7.52
C LYS A 122 48.49 -15.90 -6.49
N LYS A 123 47.20 -16.19 -6.69
CA LYS A 123 46.40 -17.06 -5.83
C LYS A 123 45.52 -17.94 -6.70
N ASN A 124 45.40 -19.21 -6.33
CA ASN A 124 44.47 -20.12 -6.97
C ASN A 124 43.16 -20.24 -6.16
N PHE A 125 42.10 -20.62 -6.85
CA PHE A 125 40.75 -20.75 -6.35
C PHE A 125 40.19 -22.14 -6.67
N SER A 126 39.07 -22.50 -6.04
CA SER A 126 38.41 -23.76 -6.34
C SER A 126 37.79 -23.72 -7.74
N LYS A 127 37.65 -24.89 -8.37
CA LYS A 127 36.93 -25.00 -9.64
C LYS A 127 35.52 -24.41 -9.48
N TYR A 128 35.06 -23.65 -10.48
CA TYR A 128 33.78 -22.93 -10.50
C TYR A 128 33.62 -21.77 -9.53
N GLU A 129 34.70 -21.33 -8.88
CA GLU A 129 34.65 -20.16 -8.03
C GLU A 129 34.45 -18.87 -8.85
N ASN A 130 33.73 -17.91 -8.25
CA ASN A 130 33.36 -16.63 -8.88
C ASN A 130 32.54 -16.76 -10.17
N ILE A 131 31.79 -17.85 -10.32
CA ILE A 131 30.82 -18.06 -11.40
C ILE A 131 29.41 -18.00 -10.82
N ARG A 132 28.53 -17.23 -11.47
CA ARG A 132 27.07 -17.27 -11.28
C ARG A 132 26.46 -18.14 -12.34
N TRP A 133 25.79 -19.21 -11.95
CA TRP A 133 25.21 -20.17 -12.87
C TRP A 133 23.87 -19.69 -13.41
N LYS A 134 23.63 -19.97 -14.70
CA LYS A 134 22.31 -19.75 -15.30
C LYS A 134 21.21 -20.37 -14.44
N GLY A 135 20.23 -19.56 -14.05
CA GLY A 135 19.07 -20.01 -13.28
C GLY A 135 19.37 -20.47 -11.86
N GLU A 136 20.50 -20.05 -11.26
CA GLU A 136 20.82 -20.38 -9.87
C GLU A 136 19.88 -19.71 -8.87
N GLU A 137 19.34 -18.53 -9.21
CA GLU A 137 18.36 -17.83 -8.39
C GLU A 137 16.95 -18.32 -8.71
N ILE A 138 16.56 -18.23 -10.00
CA ILE A 138 15.23 -18.56 -10.49
C ILE A 138 15.34 -19.31 -11.79
N ARG A 139 14.59 -20.42 -11.90
CA ARG A 139 14.45 -21.15 -13.16
C ARG A 139 13.25 -20.66 -13.96
N LYS A 140 13.36 -20.71 -15.28
CA LYS A 140 12.23 -20.48 -16.18
C LYS A 140 11.04 -21.37 -15.80
N GLY A 141 9.85 -20.77 -15.72
CA GLY A 141 8.60 -21.44 -15.33
C GLY A 141 8.39 -21.58 -13.83
N GLN A 142 9.34 -21.15 -12.98
CA GLN A 142 9.15 -21.12 -11.53
C GLN A 142 8.19 -19.99 -11.14
N LYS A 143 7.28 -20.25 -10.19
CA LYS A 143 6.46 -19.19 -9.59
C LYS A 143 7.31 -18.28 -8.73
N VAL A 144 7.26 -16.98 -9.00
CA VAL A 144 8.10 -15.97 -8.32
C VAL A 144 7.29 -14.99 -7.48
N LEU A 145 6.03 -14.72 -7.85
CA LEU A 145 5.12 -13.88 -7.08
C LEU A 145 3.72 -14.49 -7.10
N SER A 146 2.98 -14.32 -6.00
CA SER A 146 1.62 -14.81 -5.86
C SER A 146 0.62 -13.68 -6.11
N ARG A 147 -0.56 -14.03 -6.63
CA ARG A 147 -1.73 -13.14 -6.65
C ARG A 147 -1.95 -12.52 -5.27
N GLY A 148 -2.28 -11.22 -5.25
CA GLY A 148 -2.44 -10.45 -4.02
C GLY A 148 -1.17 -9.71 -3.57
N THR A 149 -0.03 -9.91 -4.22
CA THR A 149 1.18 -9.11 -3.96
C THR A 149 0.94 -7.64 -4.32
N VAL A 150 1.31 -6.75 -3.39
CA VAL A 150 1.34 -5.30 -3.63
C VAL A 150 2.60 -4.94 -4.41
N LEU A 151 2.42 -4.24 -5.53
CA LEU A 151 3.52 -3.81 -6.40
C LEU A 151 4.24 -2.59 -5.80
N ASN A 152 5.24 -2.84 -4.97
CA ASN A 152 6.15 -1.82 -4.45
C ASN A 152 7.36 -1.61 -5.41
N PRO A 153 8.24 -0.63 -5.17
CA PRO A 153 9.39 -0.36 -6.06
C PRO A 153 10.29 -1.59 -6.31
N VAL A 154 10.49 -2.44 -5.29
CA VAL A 154 11.33 -3.65 -5.39
C VAL A 154 10.65 -4.69 -6.27
N VAL A 155 9.34 -4.92 -6.08
CA VAL A 155 8.56 -5.86 -6.89
C VAL A 155 8.51 -5.41 -8.36
N ILE A 156 8.38 -4.10 -8.61
CA ILE A 156 8.44 -3.55 -9.97
C ILE A 156 9.80 -3.81 -10.62
N GLY A 157 10.91 -3.55 -9.91
CA GLY A 157 12.25 -3.85 -10.42
C GLY A 157 12.46 -5.35 -10.67
N PHE A 158 11.92 -6.20 -9.80
CA PHE A 158 11.97 -7.65 -9.94
C PHE A 158 11.17 -8.17 -11.15
N LEU A 159 10.00 -7.59 -11.44
CA LEU A 159 9.29 -7.88 -12.68
C LEU A 159 10.09 -7.42 -13.91
N ALA A 160 10.70 -6.23 -13.85
CA ALA A 160 11.45 -5.65 -14.95
C ALA A 160 12.71 -6.46 -15.30
N ILE A 161 13.46 -6.97 -14.32
CA ILE A 161 14.66 -7.81 -14.59
C ILE A 161 14.31 -9.13 -15.30
N MET A 162 13.08 -9.62 -15.14
CA MET A 162 12.55 -10.76 -15.88
C MET A 162 12.04 -10.41 -17.30
N GLY A 163 12.09 -9.13 -17.69
CA GLY A 163 11.58 -8.65 -18.97
C GLY A 163 10.05 -8.51 -19.04
N ILE A 164 9.37 -8.51 -17.90
CA ILE A 164 7.92 -8.27 -17.84
C ILE A 164 7.70 -6.75 -17.92
N ASP A 165 6.90 -6.29 -18.87
CA ASP A 165 6.61 -4.85 -19.07
C ASP A 165 5.21 -4.44 -18.60
N LYS A 166 4.29 -5.41 -18.51
CA LYS A 166 2.90 -5.24 -18.09
C LYS A 166 2.47 -6.31 -17.11
N VAL A 167 1.53 -5.95 -16.25
CA VAL A 167 0.96 -6.83 -15.22
C VAL A 167 -0.53 -6.58 -15.08
N LYS A 168 -1.32 -7.64 -14.84
CA LYS A 168 -2.73 -7.48 -14.45
C LYS A 168 -2.85 -7.15 -12.98
N VAL A 169 -3.58 -6.08 -12.70
CA VAL A 169 -3.77 -5.57 -11.35
C VAL A 169 -5.23 -5.24 -11.08
N ILE A 170 -5.65 -5.31 -9.83
CA ILE A 170 -6.97 -4.86 -9.41
C ILE A 170 -7.03 -3.34 -9.54
N ARG A 171 -8.00 -2.80 -10.31
CA ARG A 171 -8.09 -1.35 -10.50
C ARG A 171 -8.45 -0.63 -9.19
N LYS A 172 -8.08 0.64 -9.11
CA LYS A 172 -8.50 1.51 -8.00
C LYS A 172 -9.93 2.04 -8.21
N PRO A 173 -10.70 2.28 -7.14
CA PRO A 173 -12.03 2.85 -7.24
C PRO A 173 -11.99 4.33 -7.64
N ASN A 174 -13.00 4.77 -8.37
CA ASN A 174 -13.33 6.18 -8.52
C ASN A 174 -14.19 6.62 -7.34
N ALA A 175 -13.81 7.71 -6.68
CA ALA A 175 -14.54 8.23 -5.52
C ALA A 175 -15.29 9.52 -5.86
N TYR A 176 -16.49 9.67 -5.29
CA TYR A 176 -17.29 10.89 -5.42
C TYR A 176 -17.72 11.39 -4.04
N LEU A 177 -17.31 12.62 -3.70
CA LEU A 177 -17.61 13.26 -2.43
C LEU A 177 -18.71 14.31 -2.60
N ILE A 178 -19.83 14.11 -1.91
CA ILE A 178 -20.94 15.06 -1.86
C ILE A 178 -20.93 15.69 -0.46
N VAL A 179 -20.62 16.97 -0.40
CA VAL A 179 -20.63 17.74 0.84
C VAL A 179 -21.97 18.43 0.97
N THR A 180 -22.63 18.22 2.11
CA THR A 180 -23.94 18.82 2.43
C THR A 180 -23.85 19.66 3.69
N GLY A 181 -24.42 20.85 3.65
CA GLY A 181 -24.54 21.73 4.81
C GLY A 181 -24.60 23.18 4.37
N SER A 182 -25.73 23.84 4.63
CA SER A 182 -25.91 25.26 4.33
C SER A 182 -25.02 26.17 5.18
N GLU A 183 -24.53 25.70 6.33
CA GLU A 183 -23.61 26.41 7.24
C GLU A 183 -22.17 26.47 6.74
N LEU A 184 -21.81 25.62 5.78
CA LEU A 184 -20.41 25.40 5.38
C LEU A 184 -19.89 26.49 4.45
N VAL A 185 -18.68 26.97 4.73
CA VAL A 185 -17.90 27.84 3.84
C VAL A 185 -16.51 27.26 3.57
N ILE A 186 -15.90 27.66 2.45
CA ILE A 186 -14.59 27.19 2.03
C ILE A 186 -13.51 28.04 2.73
N PRO A 187 -12.40 27.42 3.20
CA PRO A 187 -11.23 28.15 3.72
C PRO A 187 -10.78 29.29 2.79
N GLY A 188 -10.35 30.42 3.37
CA GLY A 188 -10.00 31.64 2.64
C GLY A 188 -11.18 32.60 2.39
N THR A 189 -12.43 32.15 2.60
CA THR A 189 -13.61 33.02 2.57
C THR A 189 -13.87 33.63 3.95
N PRO A 190 -14.13 34.95 4.10
CA PRO A 190 -14.46 35.54 5.39
C PRO A 190 -15.66 34.87 6.07
N LEU A 191 -15.50 34.56 7.37
CA LEU A 191 -16.54 33.87 8.13
C LEU A 191 -17.63 34.85 8.57
N LYS A 192 -18.88 34.53 8.20
CA LYS A 192 -20.08 35.23 8.69
C LYS A 192 -20.65 34.50 9.92
N LEU A 193 -21.39 35.23 10.75
CA LEU A 193 -22.10 34.64 11.89
C LEU A 193 -23.01 33.48 11.41
N GLY A 194 -22.97 32.36 12.13
CA GLY A 194 -23.72 31.15 11.77
C GLY A 194 -23.09 30.28 10.67
N LYS A 195 -21.93 30.66 10.12
CA LYS A 195 -21.15 29.83 9.21
C LYS A 195 -19.98 29.17 9.92
N VAL A 196 -19.53 28.03 9.39
CA VAL A 196 -18.34 27.32 9.83
C VAL A 196 -17.54 26.84 8.63
N TYR A 197 -16.21 26.72 8.78
CA TYR A 197 -15.38 26.18 7.71
C TYR A 197 -15.60 24.68 7.52
N ASP A 198 -15.66 24.26 6.25
CA ASP A 198 -15.67 22.87 5.85
C ASP A 198 -14.30 22.23 6.09
N SER A 199 -14.19 21.42 7.15
CA SER A 199 -12.98 20.64 7.46
C SER A 199 -13.09 19.19 7.04
N ASN A 200 -14.31 18.64 6.99
CA ASN A 200 -14.54 17.22 6.71
C ASN A 200 -14.18 16.88 5.28
N SER A 201 -14.60 17.70 4.31
CA SER A 201 -14.36 17.37 2.90
C SER A 201 -12.86 17.36 2.58
N PHE A 202 -12.12 18.31 3.15
CA PHE A 202 -10.66 18.38 3.05
C PHE A 202 -10.02 17.14 3.68
N SER A 203 -10.48 16.74 4.87
CA SER A 203 -9.92 15.58 5.57
C SER A 203 -10.19 14.28 4.83
N ILE A 204 -11.41 14.07 4.34
CA ILE A 204 -11.82 12.88 3.57
C ILE A 204 -11.11 12.84 2.22
N TYR A 205 -11.08 13.96 1.49
CA TYR A 205 -10.41 14.04 0.18
C TYR A 205 -8.91 13.73 0.32
N SER A 206 -8.24 14.32 1.31
CA SER A 206 -6.82 14.05 1.57
C SER A 206 -6.59 12.59 1.97
N ALA A 207 -7.43 12.02 2.82
CA ALA A 207 -7.31 10.60 3.20
C ALA A 207 -7.54 9.66 2.00
N LEU A 208 -8.44 9.98 1.07
CA LEU A 208 -8.60 9.23 -0.17
C LEU A 208 -7.36 9.34 -1.07
N LYS A 209 -6.75 10.53 -1.17
CA LYS A 209 -5.50 10.73 -1.91
C LYS A 209 -4.35 9.93 -1.30
N ASP A 210 -4.22 9.95 0.02
CA ASP A 210 -3.22 9.19 0.77
C ASP A 210 -3.37 7.67 0.56
N MET A 211 -4.60 7.18 0.42
CA MET A 211 -4.89 5.80 0.02
C MET A 211 -4.55 5.47 -1.44
N GLY A 212 -4.02 6.43 -2.20
CA GLY A 212 -3.64 6.28 -3.60
C GLY A 212 -4.79 6.39 -4.60
N ILE A 213 -5.96 6.91 -4.20
CA ILE A 213 -7.10 7.11 -5.11
C ILE A 213 -6.83 8.25 -6.07
N GLU A 214 -6.77 7.92 -7.36
CA GLU A 214 -6.38 8.88 -8.40
C GLU A 214 -7.55 9.79 -8.80
N ARG A 215 -8.74 9.21 -9.00
CA ARG A 215 -9.94 9.91 -9.49
C ARG A 215 -10.92 10.19 -8.36
N ILE A 216 -10.89 11.43 -7.85
CA ILE A 216 -11.79 11.91 -6.80
C ILE A 216 -12.54 13.13 -7.32
N SER A 217 -13.86 13.01 -7.48
CA SER A 217 -14.73 14.14 -7.78
C SER A 217 -15.35 14.67 -6.48
N MET A 218 -15.55 15.99 -6.38
CA MET A 218 -16.15 16.61 -5.20
C MET A 218 -17.13 17.70 -5.60
N VAL A 219 -18.29 17.73 -4.96
CA VAL A 219 -19.27 18.81 -5.09
C VAL A 219 -19.79 19.24 -3.73
N ARG A 220 -20.04 20.53 -3.58
CA ARG A 220 -20.67 21.11 -2.39
C ARG A 220 -22.10 21.52 -2.72
N ARG A 221 -23.04 21.11 -1.89
CA ARG A 221 -24.46 21.47 -2.01
C ARG A 221 -24.93 21.99 -0.66
N GLY A 222 -25.72 23.05 -0.68
CA GLY A 222 -26.51 23.41 0.49
C GLY A 222 -27.58 22.35 0.76
N ASP A 223 -28.43 22.61 1.74
CA ASP A 223 -29.52 21.72 2.12
C ASP A 223 -30.72 21.88 1.16
N ASP A 224 -30.49 21.57 -0.12
CA ASP A 224 -31.49 21.58 -1.20
C ASP A 224 -31.62 20.18 -1.82
N PHE A 225 -32.81 19.59 -1.66
CA PHE A 225 -33.07 18.21 -2.11
C PHE A 225 -32.82 18.03 -3.61
N ARG A 226 -33.24 18.97 -4.47
CA ARG A 226 -33.10 18.86 -5.93
C ARG A 226 -31.62 18.86 -6.34
N ALA A 227 -30.82 19.74 -5.74
CA ALA A 227 -29.40 19.87 -6.02
C ALA A 227 -28.60 18.67 -5.49
N ILE A 228 -29.01 18.11 -4.34
CA ILE A 228 -28.47 16.86 -3.78
C ILE A 228 -28.82 15.66 -4.67
N HIS A 229 -30.07 15.53 -5.12
CA HIS A 229 -30.49 14.47 -6.04
C HIS A 229 -29.70 14.51 -7.36
N LYS A 230 -29.59 15.67 -7.99
CA LYS A 230 -28.80 15.86 -9.22
C LYS A 230 -27.31 15.53 -9.03
N ALA A 231 -26.76 15.84 -7.85
CA ALA A 231 -25.38 15.48 -7.51
C ALA A 231 -25.22 13.96 -7.36
N PHE A 232 -26.20 13.29 -6.74
CA PHE A 232 -26.24 11.85 -6.57
C PHE A 232 -26.32 11.11 -7.91
N GLU A 233 -27.17 11.55 -8.84
CA GLU A 233 -27.27 10.97 -10.19
C GLU A 233 -25.93 11.04 -10.94
N LYS A 234 -25.25 12.19 -10.90
CA LYS A 234 -23.91 12.35 -11.47
C LYS A 234 -22.89 11.43 -10.82
N ALA A 235 -22.95 11.29 -9.49
CA ALA A 235 -22.05 10.44 -8.74
C ALA A 235 -22.20 8.97 -9.14
N ILE A 236 -23.43 8.49 -9.33
CA ILE A 236 -23.71 7.10 -9.74
C ILE A 236 -23.12 6.77 -11.11
N ALA A 237 -23.15 7.71 -12.05
CA ALA A 237 -22.60 7.50 -13.39
C ALA A 237 -21.06 7.39 -13.41
N GLY A 238 -20.36 8.08 -12.51
CA GLY A 238 -18.90 8.27 -12.61
C GLY A 238 -18.05 7.65 -11.50
N SER A 239 -18.63 6.95 -10.53
CA SER A 239 -17.89 6.47 -9.36
C SER A 239 -18.21 5.03 -8.96
N ASP A 240 -17.35 4.44 -8.15
CA ASP A 240 -17.56 3.15 -7.49
C ASP A 240 -17.96 3.33 -6.02
N VAL A 241 -17.46 4.41 -5.39
CA VAL A 241 -17.78 4.79 -4.02
C VAL A 241 -18.27 6.24 -3.95
N ILE A 242 -19.42 6.43 -3.32
CA ILE A 242 -20.04 7.74 -3.09
C ILE A 242 -20.01 7.99 -1.58
N ILE A 243 -19.48 9.13 -1.19
CA ILE A 243 -19.35 9.52 0.22
C ILE A 243 -20.10 10.83 0.41
N PHE A 244 -21.11 10.81 1.27
CA PHE A 244 -21.75 12.02 1.78
C PHE A 244 -21.02 12.48 3.05
N SER A 245 -20.56 13.72 3.05
CA SER A 245 -19.96 14.36 4.22
C SER A 245 -20.98 15.33 4.82
N GLY A 246 -21.65 14.89 5.88
CA GLY A 246 -22.75 15.64 6.49
C GLY A 246 -24.12 15.07 6.13
N GLY A 247 -25.17 15.67 6.70
CA GLY A 247 -26.54 15.44 6.27
C GLY A 247 -27.17 14.09 6.63
N VAL A 248 -26.54 13.22 7.45
CA VAL A 248 -27.04 11.84 7.76
C VAL A 248 -27.46 11.63 9.23
N SER A 249 -27.64 12.74 9.94
CA SER A 249 -27.98 12.76 11.36
C SER A 249 -29.50 12.79 11.58
N VAL A 250 -29.94 12.38 12.78
CA VAL A 250 -31.34 12.49 13.18
C VAL A 250 -31.76 13.97 13.27
N GLY A 251 -32.50 14.46 12.27
CA GLY A 251 -33.03 15.82 12.24
C GLY A 251 -34.06 16.00 11.11
N LYS A 252 -34.90 17.04 11.22
CA LYS A 252 -35.97 17.38 10.25
C LYS A 252 -35.44 17.75 8.85
N TYR A 253 -34.13 17.95 8.71
CA TYR A 253 -33.45 18.37 7.48
C TYR A 253 -32.43 17.34 6.96
N ASP A 254 -32.64 16.05 7.25
CA ASP A 254 -31.82 14.93 6.73
C ASP A 254 -32.24 14.58 5.29
N PHE A 255 -31.95 15.47 4.35
CA PHE A 255 -32.25 15.28 2.92
C PHE A 255 -31.50 14.10 2.30
N VAL A 256 -30.40 13.66 2.92
CA VAL A 256 -29.59 12.54 2.41
C VAL A 256 -30.31 11.21 2.64
N ARG A 257 -30.88 10.98 3.83
CA ARG A 257 -31.68 9.78 4.08
C ARG A 257 -32.99 9.78 3.32
N GLU A 258 -33.66 10.93 3.24
CA GLU A 258 -34.86 11.08 2.41
C GLU A 258 -34.55 10.72 0.94
N LEU A 259 -33.43 11.22 0.41
CA LEU A 259 -32.96 10.86 -0.93
C LEU A 259 -32.78 9.34 -1.05
N PHE A 260 -32.06 8.72 -0.12
CA PHE A 260 -31.78 7.28 -0.16
C PHE A 260 -33.05 6.43 -0.15
N GLU A 261 -34.02 6.79 0.68
CA GLU A 261 -35.32 6.12 0.75
C GLU A 261 -36.10 6.31 -0.57
N LYS A 262 -36.13 7.54 -1.11
CA LYS A 262 -36.87 7.86 -2.35
C LYS A 262 -36.31 7.18 -3.60
N VAL A 263 -34.98 7.09 -3.72
CA VAL A 263 -34.34 6.49 -4.90
C VAL A 263 -34.15 4.98 -4.78
N GLY A 264 -34.43 4.40 -3.60
CA GLY A 264 -34.34 2.98 -3.35
C GLY A 264 -32.91 2.48 -3.11
N VAL A 265 -32.09 3.23 -2.35
CA VAL A 265 -30.79 2.73 -1.88
C VAL A 265 -31.00 1.56 -0.92
N GLU A 266 -30.38 0.42 -1.21
CA GLU A 266 -30.36 -0.73 -0.32
C GLU A 266 -29.56 -0.38 0.94
N THR A 267 -30.26 -0.25 2.07
CA THR A 267 -29.61 0.06 3.35
C THR A 267 -29.04 -1.20 3.96
N ILE A 268 -27.71 -1.30 4.04
CA ILE A 268 -27.03 -2.44 4.68
C ILE A 268 -26.96 -2.23 6.19
N PHE A 269 -26.56 -1.04 6.63
CA PHE A 269 -26.73 -0.66 8.02
C PHE A 269 -26.84 0.85 8.21
N TYR A 270 -27.55 1.22 9.27
CA TYR A 270 -27.59 2.57 9.79
C TYR A 270 -27.48 2.56 11.32
N LYS A 271 -26.68 3.48 11.84
CA LYS A 271 -26.34 3.65 13.27
C LYS A 271 -25.55 2.48 13.86
N VAL A 272 -24.34 2.80 14.31
CA VAL A 272 -23.44 1.86 15.00
C VAL A 272 -23.28 2.27 16.47
N GLU A 273 -23.16 1.27 17.35
CA GLU A 273 -22.97 1.40 18.79
C GLU A 273 -21.55 1.87 19.17
N GLN A 274 -21.17 3.04 18.66
CA GLN A 274 -19.87 3.65 18.90
C GLN A 274 -19.96 5.11 19.34
N LYS A 275 -18.83 5.61 19.83
CA LYS A 275 -18.56 7.01 20.10
C LYS A 275 -17.12 7.34 19.68
N PRO A 276 -16.88 8.47 19.02
CA PRO A 276 -17.86 9.29 18.29
C PRO A 276 -18.39 8.56 17.04
N GLY A 277 -19.34 9.17 16.32
CA GLY A 277 -19.82 8.62 15.04
C GLY A 277 -20.92 7.55 15.12
N LYS A 278 -21.88 7.71 16.05
CA LYS A 278 -23.09 6.86 16.06
C LYS A 278 -23.82 6.86 14.69
N PRO A 279 -24.18 8.02 14.09
CA PRO A 279 -24.89 8.02 12.80
C PRO A 279 -23.90 7.84 11.66
N ILE A 280 -23.74 6.60 11.23
CA ILE A 280 -23.06 6.21 9.99
C ILE A 280 -24.05 5.41 9.16
N TYR A 281 -24.09 5.72 7.86
CA TYR A 281 -24.89 4.99 6.88
C TYR A 281 -23.97 4.25 5.91
N PHE A 282 -24.30 2.99 5.62
CA PHE A 282 -23.67 2.20 4.57
C PHE A 282 -24.77 1.52 3.76
N GLY A 283 -24.71 1.69 2.45
CA GLY A 283 -25.71 1.16 1.53
C GLY A 283 -25.13 0.85 0.15
N ARG A 284 -25.98 0.27 -0.69
CA ARG A 284 -25.68 -0.12 -2.06
C ARG A 284 -26.73 0.43 -3.01
N TYR A 285 -26.32 0.88 -4.18
CA TYR A 285 -27.24 1.31 -5.22
C TYR A 285 -26.63 1.10 -6.60
N LYS A 286 -27.30 0.33 -7.47
CA LYS A 286 -26.83 0.03 -8.83
C LYS A 286 -25.36 -0.45 -8.89
N GLY A 287 -24.99 -1.33 -7.96
CA GLY A 287 -23.63 -1.86 -7.83
C GLY A 287 -22.61 -0.90 -7.20
N LYS A 288 -23.01 0.33 -6.85
CA LYS A 288 -22.15 1.34 -6.21
C LYS A 288 -22.25 1.26 -4.70
N ILE A 289 -21.16 1.59 -4.03
CA ILE A 289 -21.10 1.68 -2.58
C ILE A 289 -21.40 3.12 -2.13
N ILE A 290 -22.27 3.27 -1.14
CA ILE A 290 -22.65 4.58 -0.60
C ILE A 290 -22.35 4.63 0.89
N PHE A 291 -21.65 5.68 1.30
CA PHE A 291 -21.43 6.02 2.70
C PHE A 291 -22.05 7.37 3.05
N GLY A 292 -22.64 7.44 4.23
CA GLY A 292 -23.11 8.67 4.84
C GLY A 292 -22.37 8.94 6.14
N LEU A 293 -21.47 9.94 6.14
CA LEU A 293 -20.61 10.27 7.27
C LEU A 293 -21.21 11.39 8.14
N PRO A 294 -21.07 11.31 9.48
CA PRO A 294 -21.56 12.34 10.39
C PRO A 294 -20.92 13.72 10.12
N GLY A 295 -21.67 14.81 10.33
CA GLY A 295 -21.17 16.18 10.13
C GLY A 295 -20.10 16.64 11.14
N ASN A 296 -20.04 16.03 12.33
CA ASN A 296 -19.01 16.37 13.32
C ASN A 296 -17.61 15.88 12.88
N PRO A 297 -16.57 16.72 12.84
CA PRO A 297 -15.28 16.37 12.24
C PRO A 297 -14.61 15.10 12.74
N VAL A 298 -14.50 14.93 14.06
CA VAL A 298 -13.90 13.72 14.62
C VAL A 298 -14.78 12.50 14.34
N SER A 299 -16.10 12.66 14.35
CA SER A 299 -17.02 11.56 14.05
C SER A 299 -16.85 11.10 12.61
N SER A 300 -16.73 12.04 11.68
CA SER A 300 -16.51 11.78 10.26
C SER A 300 -15.23 10.96 10.04
N LEU A 301 -14.11 11.40 10.60
CA LEU A 301 -12.82 10.70 10.46
C LEU A 301 -12.81 9.32 11.14
N VAL A 302 -13.38 9.18 12.34
CA VAL A 302 -13.50 7.86 12.99
C VAL A 302 -14.36 6.91 12.15
N CYS A 303 -15.45 7.39 11.55
CA CYS A 303 -16.27 6.59 10.64
C CYS A 303 -15.55 6.30 9.31
N PHE A 304 -14.78 7.25 8.78
CA PHE A 304 -13.98 7.06 7.59
C PHE A 304 -12.99 5.93 7.79
N TYR A 305 -12.12 6.02 8.81
CA TYR A 305 -11.12 4.98 9.07
C TYR A 305 -11.72 3.66 9.55
N GLY A 306 -12.87 3.70 10.21
CA GLY A 306 -13.57 2.50 10.67
C GLY A 306 -14.29 1.71 9.57
N TYR A 307 -14.76 2.39 8.50
CA TYR A 307 -15.68 1.81 7.52
C TYR A 307 -15.34 2.13 6.06
N VAL A 308 -15.08 3.39 5.71
CA VAL A 308 -14.74 3.78 4.32
C VAL A 308 -13.35 3.27 3.94
N TYR A 309 -12.38 3.44 4.83
CA TYR A 309 -11.00 2.97 4.65
C TYR A 309 -10.92 1.46 4.36
N PRO A 310 -11.49 0.57 5.20
CA PRO A 310 -11.47 -0.87 4.91
C PRO A 310 -12.28 -1.25 3.67
N ALA A 311 -13.34 -0.51 3.37
CA ALA A 311 -14.12 -0.72 2.14
C ALA A 311 -13.27 -0.50 0.90
N ILE A 312 -12.61 0.65 0.80
CA ILE A 312 -11.77 1.01 -0.34
C ILE A 312 -10.56 0.06 -0.44
N ARG A 313 -9.91 -0.28 0.69
CA ARG A 313 -8.82 -1.27 0.68
C ARG A 313 -9.29 -2.61 0.13
N LYS A 314 -10.46 -3.09 0.54
CA LYS A 314 -11.02 -4.33 0.01
C LYS A 314 -11.34 -4.22 -1.49
N MET A 315 -11.90 -3.10 -1.95
CA MET A 315 -12.13 -2.85 -3.38
C MET A 315 -10.84 -2.89 -4.20
N MET A 316 -9.72 -2.44 -3.62
CA MET A 316 -8.38 -2.48 -4.22
C MET A 316 -7.67 -3.83 -4.04
N GLY A 317 -8.28 -4.81 -3.38
CA GLY A 317 -7.66 -6.10 -3.06
C GLY A 317 -6.54 -6.05 -2.01
N LEU A 318 -6.43 -4.96 -1.24
CA LEU A 318 -5.39 -4.78 -0.23
C LEU A 318 -5.72 -5.52 1.06
N TYR A 319 -4.78 -6.32 1.55
CA TYR A 319 -4.87 -7.01 2.85
C TYR A 319 -3.67 -6.70 3.74
N PRO A 320 -3.85 -6.52 5.06
CA PRO A 320 -5.13 -6.44 5.77
C PRO A 320 -5.95 -5.19 5.38
N ILE A 321 -7.29 -5.26 5.52
CA ILE A 321 -8.20 -4.16 5.14
C ILE A 321 -8.42 -3.15 6.27
N PHE A 322 -8.34 -3.56 7.54
CA PHE A 322 -8.54 -2.67 8.68
C PHE A 322 -7.24 -2.02 9.12
N LEU A 323 -7.34 -0.94 9.90
CA LEU A 323 -6.19 -0.35 10.60
C LEU A 323 -5.46 -1.41 11.44
N GLU A 324 -4.14 -1.31 11.48
CA GLU A 324 -3.30 -2.14 12.33
C GLU A 324 -3.74 -1.96 13.80
N GLU A 325 -3.95 -3.08 14.50
CA GLU A 325 -4.31 -3.08 15.90
C GLU A 325 -3.13 -3.52 16.76
N LYS A 326 -2.78 -2.73 17.78
CA LYS A 326 -1.74 -3.06 18.78
C LYS A 326 -2.34 -3.11 20.18
N THR A 327 -1.67 -3.84 21.07
CA THR A 327 -1.98 -3.84 22.50
C THR A 327 -0.88 -3.09 23.26
N LEU A 328 -1.18 -1.89 23.76
CA LEU A 328 -0.19 -0.99 24.37
C LEU A 328 -0.50 -0.69 25.83
N SER A 329 0.51 -0.27 26.60
CA SER A 329 0.34 0.13 28.00
C SER A 329 -0.16 1.57 28.12
N LEU A 330 -1.23 1.79 28.88
CA LEU A 330 -1.86 3.09 29.03
C LEU A 330 -1.09 4.00 30.01
N LEU A 331 -0.64 5.18 29.57
CA LEU A 331 0.14 6.09 30.41
C LEU A 331 -0.70 6.94 31.37
N LYS A 332 -1.99 7.09 31.09
CA LYS A 332 -2.93 7.91 31.88
C LYS A 332 -4.30 7.28 31.94
N GLU A 333 -4.92 7.27 33.12
CA GLU A 333 -6.26 6.73 33.30
C GLU A 333 -7.29 7.33 32.33
N ILE A 334 -8.24 6.49 31.91
CA ILE A 334 -9.35 6.88 31.05
C ILE A 334 -10.66 6.60 31.80
N ARG A 335 -11.48 7.64 31.94
CA ARG A 335 -12.85 7.54 32.43
C ARG A 335 -13.83 7.61 31.27
N ASN A 336 -14.77 6.68 31.24
CA ASN A 336 -15.77 6.54 30.20
C ASN A 336 -17.15 6.33 30.82
N LYS A 337 -18.20 6.83 30.17
CA LYS A 337 -19.58 6.64 30.65
C LYS A 337 -20.07 5.19 30.49
N GLY A 338 -19.40 4.40 29.63
CA GLY A 338 -19.84 3.05 29.24
C GLY A 338 -21.00 3.07 28.24
N GLY A 339 -21.47 1.89 27.83
CA GLY A 339 -22.65 1.69 27.00
C GLY A 339 -22.41 1.75 25.48
N LYS A 340 -21.23 2.17 25.02
CA LYS A 340 -20.78 2.11 23.60
C LYS A 340 -19.28 1.90 23.53
N VAL A 341 -18.80 1.33 22.43
CA VAL A 341 -17.36 1.35 22.12
C VAL A 341 -16.93 2.79 21.94
N ASN A 342 -15.85 3.22 22.58
CA ASN A 342 -15.38 4.60 22.52
C ASN A 342 -13.98 4.65 21.89
N PHE A 343 -13.86 5.34 20.77
CA PHE A 343 -12.62 5.58 20.03
C PHE A 343 -12.04 6.93 20.45
N LEU A 344 -11.05 6.89 21.35
CA LEU A 344 -10.40 8.08 21.87
C LEU A 344 -9.12 8.37 21.08
N ARG A 345 -8.84 9.64 20.79
CA ARG A 345 -7.60 10.02 20.10
C ARG A 345 -6.43 9.85 21.05
N GLY A 346 -5.41 9.14 20.61
CA GLY A 346 -4.21 8.85 21.39
C GLY A 346 -2.95 9.24 20.64
N MET A 347 -1.90 9.45 21.42
CA MET A 347 -0.53 9.44 20.91
C MET A 347 0.14 8.18 21.46
N PHE A 348 0.58 7.28 20.59
CA PHE A 348 1.40 6.14 20.98
C PHE A 348 2.88 6.43 20.72
N TYR A 349 3.72 5.90 21.59
CA TYR A 349 5.16 5.92 21.46
C TYR A 349 5.70 4.58 21.97
N SER A 350 6.41 3.85 21.10
CA SER A 350 6.87 2.49 21.38
C SER A 350 5.72 1.61 21.89
N ASN A 351 5.85 1.02 23.08
CA ASN A 351 4.87 0.11 23.69
C ASN A 351 3.82 0.79 24.59
N THR A 352 3.70 2.12 24.51
CA THR A 352 2.86 2.92 25.39
C THR A 352 1.91 3.84 24.62
N VAL A 353 0.79 4.20 25.23
CA VAL A 353 -0.19 5.13 24.65
C VAL A 353 -0.73 6.11 25.67
N MET A 354 -0.90 7.37 25.26
CA MET A 354 -1.51 8.42 26.06
C MET A 354 -2.77 8.96 25.38
N PRO A 355 -3.93 9.03 26.08
CA PRO A 355 -5.11 9.72 25.57
C PRO A 355 -4.85 11.22 25.50
N LEU A 356 -5.19 11.85 24.37
CA LEU A 356 -5.07 13.30 24.21
C LEU A 356 -6.20 14.05 24.93
N LYS A 357 -5.99 15.34 25.20
CA LYS A 357 -7.07 16.26 25.63
C LYS A 357 -8.05 16.51 24.47
N TYR A 358 -9.18 17.16 24.76
CA TYR A 358 -10.18 17.58 23.76
C TYR A 358 -10.86 16.42 23.00
N GLN A 359 -11.41 15.45 23.74
CA GLN A 359 -12.02 14.22 23.20
C GLN A 359 -13.45 14.39 22.63
N SER A 360 -14.00 15.61 22.61
CA SER A 360 -15.32 15.88 22.03
C SER A 360 -15.35 15.69 20.51
N SER A 361 -16.52 15.40 19.95
CA SER A 361 -16.68 15.03 18.53
C SER A 361 -16.44 16.17 17.53
N HIS A 362 -16.50 17.42 17.99
CA HIS A 362 -16.25 18.61 17.17
C HIS A 362 -14.79 19.10 17.25
N MET A 363 -13.98 18.56 18.17
CA MET A 363 -12.63 19.05 18.47
C MET A 363 -11.56 18.34 17.62
N LEU A 364 -11.41 18.78 16.36
CA LEU A 364 -10.49 18.20 15.39
C LEU A 364 -9.00 18.33 15.78
N SER A 365 -8.64 19.34 16.57
CA SER A 365 -7.26 19.62 16.99
C SER A 365 -6.57 18.43 17.67
N SER A 366 -7.33 17.62 18.43
CA SER A 366 -6.83 16.40 19.05
C SER A 366 -6.48 15.32 18.02
N PHE A 367 -7.24 15.24 16.93
CA PHE A 367 -7.03 14.27 15.86
C PHE A 367 -5.81 14.62 15.03
N ALA A 368 -5.63 15.91 14.71
CA ALA A 368 -4.46 16.43 13.99
C ALA A 368 -3.13 16.15 14.71
N LYS A 369 -3.17 15.87 16.02
CA LYS A 369 -2.00 15.53 16.84
C LYS A 369 -1.95 14.06 17.24
N SER A 370 -2.88 13.23 16.75
CA SER A 370 -2.95 11.81 17.11
C SER A 370 -2.35 10.94 16.02
N ASN A 371 -1.75 9.82 16.43
CA ASN A 371 -1.28 8.76 15.54
C ASN A 371 -2.04 7.44 15.76
N CYS A 372 -3.01 7.41 16.68
CA CYS A 372 -3.84 6.25 16.93
C CYS A 372 -5.21 6.59 17.54
N LEU A 373 -6.11 5.60 17.48
CA LEU A 373 -7.36 5.57 18.23
C LEU A 373 -7.28 4.50 19.33
N ILE A 374 -7.39 4.90 20.58
CA ILE A 374 -7.54 3.99 21.73
C ILE A 374 -8.96 3.45 21.73
N VAL A 375 -9.10 2.13 21.72
CA VAL A 375 -10.39 1.44 21.69
C VAL A 375 -10.82 1.10 23.12
N VAL A 376 -11.75 1.86 23.67
CA VAL A 376 -12.35 1.58 24.98
C VAL A 376 -13.58 0.68 24.78
N PRO A 377 -13.59 -0.54 25.34
CA PRO A 377 -14.71 -1.46 25.17
C PRO A 377 -16.02 -0.94 25.78
N ARG A 378 -17.16 -1.39 25.24
CA ARG A 378 -18.52 -0.98 25.64
C ARG A 378 -18.76 -0.99 27.16
N ASN A 379 -18.27 -2.02 27.84
CA ASN A 379 -18.56 -2.29 29.24
C ASN A 379 -17.51 -1.71 30.21
N ARG A 380 -16.52 -0.96 29.70
CA ARG A 380 -15.44 -0.38 30.51
C ARG A 380 -15.71 1.08 30.84
N LYS A 381 -15.90 1.36 32.14
CA LYS A 381 -16.05 2.72 32.69
C LYS A 381 -14.73 3.34 33.15
N LEU A 382 -13.76 2.52 33.53
CA LEU A 382 -12.42 2.94 33.96
C LEU A 382 -11.36 2.02 33.35
N LEU A 383 -10.33 2.63 32.77
CA LEU A 383 -9.08 1.98 32.39
C LEU A 383 -7.96 2.61 33.22
N LYS A 384 -7.20 1.79 33.94
CA LYS A 384 -6.16 2.29 34.87
C LYS A 384 -4.85 2.57 34.13
N LYS A 385 -4.01 3.47 34.68
CA LYS A 385 -2.62 3.62 34.23
C LYS A 385 -1.90 2.26 34.33
N GLY A 386 -1.10 1.94 33.33
CA GLY A 386 -0.39 0.66 33.19
C GLY A 386 -1.22 -0.46 32.54
N GLU A 387 -2.53 -0.29 32.40
CA GLU A 387 -3.39 -1.30 31.80
C GLU A 387 -3.11 -1.46 30.29
N LYS A 388 -3.17 -2.70 29.80
CA LYS A 388 -3.04 -3.00 28.37
C LYS A 388 -4.35 -2.69 27.65
N VAL A 389 -4.28 -1.84 26.62
CA VAL A 389 -5.43 -1.39 25.83
C VAL A 389 -5.18 -1.62 24.35
N LYS A 390 -6.26 -1.89 23.61
CA LYS A 390 -6.23 -1.97 22.15
C LYS A 390 -6.14 -0.57 21.55
N VAL A 391 -5.27 -0.40 20.58
CA VAL A 391 -5.13 0.82 19.79
C VAL A 391 -5.19 0.49 18.31
N GLN A 392 -5.84 1.34 17.52
CA GLN A 392 -5.84 1.28 16.07
C GLN A 392 -4.88 2.36 15.55
N ILE A 393 -3.84 1.96 14.83
CA ILE A 393 -2.82 2.86 14.30
C ILE A 393 -3.38 3.60 13.09
N LEU A 394 -3.29 4.93 13.09
CA LEU A 394 -3.74 5.74 11.95
C LEU A 394 -2.68 5.69 10.85
N PRO A 395 -3.08 5.72 9.56
CA PRO A 395 -2.14 5.94 8.47
C PRO A 395 -1.48 7.31 8.65
N MET A 396 -0.16 7.37 8.55
CA MET A 396 0.66 8.59 8.66
C MET A 396 1.62 8.67 7.49
#